data_AF-A0AA85B304-F1
#
_entry.id   AF-A0AA85B304-F1
#
_cell.length_a   1.000
_cell.length_b   1.000
_cell.length_c   1.000
_cell.angle_alpha   90.00
_cell.angle_beta   90.00
_cell.angle_gamma   90.00
#
_symmetry.space_group_name_H-M   'P 1'
#
loop_
_entity.id
_entity.type
_entity.pdbx_description
1 polymer ?
#
loop_
_entity_poly.entity_id
_entity_poly.type
_entity_poly.pdbx_seq_one_letter_code
_entity_poly.pdbx_strand_id
1 'polypeptide(L)'
;MKCILAVYHSAIKDATVAADLASKCRKTNANTLLQIELALSNLIPKECNITSETDLTTLLSNFFESFQKILVRLSSDEDLKLSDTFRYYAIDTGAARDLLYRRCRALADYETANRNLDKARARMKDVQTAEDAQTAANERFKSISESAKLELEDFKVRRIKYFHKNLVDLAELEVKHAKSQIELIKSSLMRLKLINIPV
;
A
#
# COMPACT_ATOMS: atom_id res chain seq x y z
N MET A 1 -5.14 5.13 -23.33
CA MET A 1 -4.25 4.30 -22.48
C MET A 1 -3.36 5.13 -21.55
N LYS A 2 -2.58 6.12 -22.03
CA LYS A 2 -1.75 7.00 -21.16
C LYS A 2 -2.53 7.74 -20.07
N CYS A 3 -3.68 8.31 -20.41
CA CYS A 3 -4.54 9.04 -19.46
C CYS A 3 -5.04 8.12 -18.33
N ILE A 4 -5.49 6.90 -18.67
CA ILE A 4 -5.97 5.90 -17.69
C ILE A 4 -4.85 5.48 -16.73
N LEU A 5 -3.65 5.21 -17.24
CA LEU A 5 -2.51 4.82 -16.39
C LEU A 5 -2.07 5.97 -15.47
N ALA A 6 -2.10 7.21 -15.95
CA ALA A 6 -1.75 8.38 -15.14
C ALA A 6 -2.73 8.58 -13.97
N VAL A 7 -4.03 8.48 -14.24
CA VAL A 7 -5.09 8.54 -13.20
C VAL A 7 -4.92 7.38 -12.21
N TYR A 8 -4.71 6.16 -12.73
CA TYR A 8 -4.50 4.98 -11.89
C TYR A 8 -3.27 5.14 -10.98
N HIS A 9 -2.14 5.62 -11.52
CA HIS A 9 -0.93 5.86 -10.74
C HIS A 9 -1.18 6.89 -9.63
N SER A 10 -1.88 7.99 -9.92
CA SER A 10 -2.24 8.99 -8.90
C SER A 10 -3.06 8.34 -7.78
N ALA A 11 -4.12 7.62 -8.14
CA ALA A 11 -4.98 6.94 -7.18
C ALA A 11 -4.21 5.95 -6.30
N ILE A 12 -3.30 5.16 -6.88
CA ILE A 12 -2.47 4.22 -6.10
C ILE A 12 -1.51 4.97 -5.17
N LYS A 13 -0.90 6.06 -5.63
CA LYS A 13 -0.01 6.87 -4.79
C LYS A 13 -0.77 7.49 -3.61
N ASP A 14 -1.94 8.05 -3.85
CA ASP A 14 -2.78 8.64 -2.81
C ASP A 14 -3.24 7.57 -1.81
N ALA A 15 -3.66 6.39 -2.31
CA ALA A 15 -4.02 5.25 -1.48
C ALA A 15 -2.83 4.72 -0.66
N THR A 16 -1.62 4.71 -1.22
CA THR A 16 -0.40 4.32 -0.51
C THR A 16 -0.17 5.23 0.70
N VAL A 17 -0.24 6.55 0.50
CA VAL A 17 -0.07 7.53 1.58
C VAL A 17 -1.13 7.33 2.65
N ALA A 18 -2.39 7.15 2.26
CA ALA A 18 -3.47 6.90 3.20
C ALA A 18 -3.27 5.60 4.00
N ALA A 19 -2.84 4.51 3.36
CA ALA A 19 -2.60 3.23 4.01
C ALA A 19 -1.40 3.29 4.99
N ASP A 20 -0.31 3.94 4.59
CA ASP A 20 0.87 4.13 5.46
C ASP A 20 0.51 5.00 6.68
N LEU A 21 -0.31 6.05 6.50
CA LEU A 21 -0.83 6.86 7.60
C LEU A 21 -1.71 6.04 8.55
N ALA A 22 -2.63 5.22 8.01
CA ALA A 22 -3.48 4.35 8.82
C ALA A 22 -2.65 3.35 9.64
N SER A 23 -1.64 2.71 9.02
CA SER A 23 -0.69 1.81 9.70
C SER A 23 0.04 2.54 10.83
N LYS A 24 0.53 3.75 10.58
CA LYS A 24 1.17 4.59 11.61
C LYS A 24 0.21 4.90 12.77
N CYS A 25 -1.02 5.33 12.48
CA CYS A 25 -2.03 5.61 13.51
C CYS A 25 -2.34 4.37 14.36
N ARG A 26 -2.47 3.20 13.75
CA ARG A 26 -2.73 1.94 14.48
C ARG A 26 -1.54 1.56 15.39
N LYS A 27 -0.31 1.72 14.92
CA LYS A 27 0.91 1.53 15.74
C LYS A 27 0.95 2.51 16.92
N THR A 28 0.60 3.77 16.70
CA THR A 28 0.49 4.77 17.79
C THR A 28 -0.58 4.37 18.81
N ASN A 29 -1.77 3.97 18.35
CA ASN A 29 -2.84 3.51 19.24
C ASN A 29 -2.41 2.31 20.07
N ALA A 30 -1.78 1.31 19.45
CA ALA A 30 -1.26 0.15 20.18
C ALA A 30 -0.23 0.55 21.24
N ASN A 31 0.66 1.51 20.94
CA ASN A 31 1.60 2.03 21.92
C ASN A 31 0.89 2.76 23.07
N THR A 32 -0.14 3.57 22.80
CA THR A 32 -0.94 4.23 23.85
C THR A 32 -1.61 3.21 24.77
N LEU A 33 -2.17 2.12 24.22
CA LEU A 33 -2.74 1.06 25.04
C LEU A 33 -1.71 0.36 25.91
N LEU A 34 -0.48 0.15 25.41
CA LEU A 34 0.62 -0.39 26.21
C LEU A 34 0.96 0.55 27.37
N GLN A 35 1.02 1.86 27.14
CA GLN A 35 1.27 2.82 28.23
C GLN A 35 0.16 2.81 29.28
N ILE A 36 -1.11 2.68 28.86
CA ILE A 36 -2.25 2.54 29.78
C ILE A 36 -2.15 1.26 30.59
N GLU A 37 -1.86 0.13 29.94
CA GLU A 37 -1.66 -1.15 30.61
C GLU A 37 -0.55 -1.06 31.66
N LEU A 38 0.63 -0.55 31.30
CA LEU A 38 1.75 -0.40 32.23
C LEU A 38 1.40 0.49 33.42
N ALA A 39 0.65 1.59 33.19
CA ALA A 39 0.18 2.46 34.26
C ALA A 39 -0.77 1.72 35.21
N LEU A 40 -1.72 0.94 34.69
CA LEU A 40 -2.65 0.14 35.49
C LEU A 40 -1.90 -0.96 36.26
N SER A 41 -0.96 -1.65 35.62
CA SER A 41 -0.14 -2.70 36.24
C SER A 41 0.67 -2.17 37.42
N ASN A 42 1.13 -0.91 37.38
CA ASN A 42 1.82 -0.26 38.49
C ASN A 42 0.92 0.11 39.67
N LEU A 43 -0.40 0.20 39.47
CA LEU A 43 -1.37 0.45 40.55
C LEU A 43 -1.75 -0.82 41.31
N ILE A 44 -1.46 -2.00 40.77
CA ILE A 44 -1.75 -3.28 41.41
C ILE A 44 -0.81 -3.46 42.63
N PRO A 45 -1.34 -3.51 43.86
CA PRO A 45 -0.50 -3.64 45.06
C PRO A 45 0.34 -4.92 45.03
N LYS A 46 1.63 -4.82 45.36
CA LYS A 46 2.54 -5.99 45.45
C LYS A 46 2.32 -6.83 46.70
N GLU A 47 1.74 -6.22 47.74
CA GLU A 47 1.41 -6.87 49.02
C GLU A 47 -0.11 -6.95 49.17
N CYS A 48 -0.57 -8.15 49.49
CA CYS A 48 -1.89 -8.67 49.14
C CYS A 48 -2.98 -8.18 50.10
N ASN A 49 -3.84 -7.28 49.63
CA ASN A 49 -5.23 -7.19 50.06
C ASN A 49 -6.09 -7.18 48.80
N ILE A 50 -6.71 -8.32 48.48
CA ILE A 50 -7.63 -8.45 47.34
C ILE A 50 -8.86 -7.60 47.65
N THR A 51 -8.95 -6.45 46.98
CA THR A 51 -10.12 -5.58 46.99
C THR A 51 -10.78 -5.62 45.62
N SER A 52 -12.05 -5.23 45.55
CA SER A 52 -12.76 -5.08 44.28
C SER A 52 -12.07 -4.07 43.34
N GLU A 53 -11.39 -3.06 43.89
CA GLU A 53 -10.58 -2.11 43.13
C GLU A 53 -9.33 -2.77 42.52
N THR A 54 -8.64 -3.63 43.28
CA THR A 54 -7.49 -4.39 42.78
C THR A 54 -7.91 -5.37 41.69
N ASP A 55 -9.05 -6.05 41.84
CA ASP A 55 -9.62 -6.95 40.83
C ASP A 55 -10.00 -6.19 39.55
N LEU A 56 -10.62 -5.01 39.69
CA LEU A 56 -10.97 -4.14 38.56
C LEU A 56 -9.72 -3.69 37.80
N THR A 57 -8.71 -3.20 38.52
CA THR A 57 -7.45 -2.72 37.94
C THR A 57 -6.72 -3.85 37.22
N THR A 58 -6.69 -5.05 37.81
CA THR A 58 -6.11 -6.25 37.20
C THR A 58 -6.87 -6.68 35.94
N LEU A 59 -8.21 -6.63 35.96
CA LEU A 59 -9.02 -6.94 34.78
C LEU A 59 -8.75 -5.96 33.63
N LEU A 60 -8.69 -4.65 33.93
CA LEU A 60 -8.42 -3.61 32.94
C LEU A 60 -7.01 -3.72 32.36
N SER A 61 -6.00 -3.94 33.20
CA SER A 61 -4.61 -4.17 32.75
C SER A 61 -4.55 -5.34 31.76
N ASN A 62 -5.07 -6.51 32.14
CA ASN A 62 -5.09 -7.70 31.27
C ASN A 62 -5.87 -7.47 29.96
N PHE A 63 -6.97 -6.72 30.02
CA PHE A 63 -7.74 -6.36 28.83
C PHE A 63 -6.91 -5.50 27.88
N PHE A 64 -6.28 -4.44 28.37
CA PHE A 64 -5.48 -3.54 27.53
C PHE A 64 -4.24 -4.23 26.99
N GLU A 65 -3.58 -5.10 27.76
CA GLU A 65 -2.47 -5.92 27.28
C GLU A 65 -2.91 -6.80 26.10
N SER A 66 -4.04 -7.49 26.24
CA SER A 66 -4.57 -8.39 25.23
C SER A 66 -5.06 -7.64 23.99
N PHE A 67 -5.76 -6.52 24.19
CA PHE A 67 -6.28 -5.70 23.10
C PHE A 67 -5.15 -5.04 22.32
N GLN A 68 -4.08 -4.60 23.00
CA GLN A 68 -2.88 -4.08 22.38
C GLN A 68 -2.23 -5.12 21.46
N LYS A 69 -2.07 -6.37 21.91
CA LYS A 69 -1.50 -7.45 21.09
C LYS A 69 -2.33 -7.70 19.82
N ILE A 70 -3.66 -7.65 19.94
CA ILE A 70 -4.56 -7.76 18.79
C ILE A 70 -4.33 -6.61 17.80
N LEU A 71 -4.26 -5.36 18.28
CA LEU A 71 -4.03 -4.20 17.41
C LEU A 71 -2.65 -4.22 16.72
N VAL A 72 -1.59 -4.65 17.41
CA VAL A 72 -0.27 -4.81 16.81
C VAL A 72 -0.30 -5.83 15.67
N ARG A 73 -0.97 -6.97 15.89
CA ARG A 73 -1.12 -7.99 14.86
C ARG A 73 -1.94 -7.49 13.67
N LEU A 74 -3.09 -6.89 13.93
CA LEU A 74 -3.95 -6.32 12.90
C LEU A 74 -3.21 -5.25 12.08
N SER A 75 -2.45 -4.36 12.73
CA SER A 75 -1.64 -3.37 12.02
C SER A 75 -0.57 -4.00 11.13
N SER A 76 0.01 -5.13 11.55
CA SER A 76 1.05 -5.83 10.80
C SER A 76 0.46 -6.56 9.58
N ASP A 77 -0.69 -7.20 9.78
CA ASP A 77 -1.43 -7.89 8.72
C ASP A 77 -1.92 -6.90 7.63
N GLU A 78 -2.37 -5.72 8.02
CA GLU A 78 -2.73 -4.64 7.09
C GLU A 78 -1.54 -4.06 6.34
N ASP A 79 -0.41 -3.83 7.03
CA ASP A 79 0.80 -3.33 6.39
C ASP A 79 1.25 -4.31 5.29
N LEU A 80 1.23 -5.61 5.60
CA LEU A 80 1.62 -6.68 4.69
C LEU A 80 0.64 -6.86 3.52
N LYS A 81 -0.66 -6.78 3.75
CA LYS A 81 -1.67 -7.07 2.70
C LYS A 81 -2.06 -5.84 1.91
N LEU A 82 -2.11 -4.67 2.53
CA LEU A 82 -2.59 -3.45 1.90
C LEU A 82 -1.44 -2.52 1.53
N SER A 83 -0.67 -2.04 2.52
CA SER A 83 0.34 -1.02 2.30
C SER A 83 1.47 -1.51 1.38
N ASP A 84 1.98 -2.72 1.59
CA ASP A 84 2.98 -3.34 0.72
C ASP A 84 2.48 -3.48 -0.73
N THR A 85 1.22 -3.89 -0.90
CA THR A 85 0.58 -4.00 -2.21
C THR A 85 0.52 -2.64 -2.91
N PHE A 86 0.10 -1.59 -2.20
CA PHE A 86 0.02 -0.25 -2.76
C PHE A 86 1.40 0.30 -3.09
N ARG A 87 2.40 0.13 -2.21
CA ARG A 87 3.79 0.54 -2.45
C ARG A 87 4.38 -0.15 -3.68
N TYR A 88 4.15 -1.46 -3.84
CA TYR A 88 4.54 -2.19 -5.03
C TYR A 88 3.95 -1.58 -6.31
N TYR A 89 2.62 -1.36 -6.33
CA TYR A 89 1.98 -0.81 -7.51
C TYR A 89 2.27 0.66 -7.76
N ALA A 90 2.60 1.46 -6.74
CA ALA A 90 3.02 2.84 -6.91
C ALA A 90 4.33 2.91 -7.71
N ILE A 91 5.28 2.01 -7.41
CA ILE A 91 6.56 1.88 -8.12
C ILE A 91 6.32 1.34 -9.53
N ASP A 92 5.59 0.24 -9.66
CA ASP A 92 5.35 -0.45 -10.93
C ASP A 92 4.62 0.45 -11.94
N THR A 93 3.58 1.17 -11.50
CA THR A 93 2.88 2.15 -12.34
C THR A 93 3.74 3.38 -12.68
N GLY A 94 4.67 3.76 -11.80
CA GLY A 94 5.67 4.79 -12.07
C GLY A 94 6.58 4.36 -13.24
N ALA A 95 7.11 3.15 -13.17
CA ALA A 95 7.96 2.58 -14.22
C ALA A 95 7.20 2.48 -15.57
N ALA A 96 5.95 2.04 -15.55
CA ALA A 96 5.11 1.98 -16.74
C ALA A 96 4.84 3.39 -17.35
N ARG A 97 4.64 4.42 -16.51
CA ARG A 97 4.50 5.81 -16.97
C ARG A 97 5.80 6.30 -17.63
N ASP A 98 6.95 6.00 -17.04
CA ASP A 98 8.25 6.42 -17.56
C ASP A 98 8.60 5.71 -18.88
N LEU A 99 8.23 4.44 -19.02
CA LEU A 99 8.29 3.72 -20.30
C LEU A 99 7.44 4.39 -21.38
N LEU A 100 6.20 4.75 -21.05
CA LEU A 100 5.32 5.47 -21.96
C LEU A 100 5.84 6.87 -22.31
N TYR A 101 6.47 7.56 -21.36
CA TYR A 101 7.12 8.84 -21.63
C TYR A 101 8.28 8.69 -22.61
N ARG A 102 9.19 7.73 -22.37
CA ARG A 102 10.30 7.40 -23.30
C ARG A 102 9.80 7.05 -24.70
N ARG A 103 8.71 6.28 -24.80
CA ARG A 103 8.05 5.98 -26.08
C ARG A 103 7.59 7.25 -26.81
N CYS A 104 6.99 8.20 -26.09
CA CYS A 104 6.55 9.46 -26.69
C CYS A 104 7.71 10.32 -27.17
N ARG A 105 8.81 10.35 -26.43
CA ARG A 105 10.03 11.05 -26.86
C ARG A 105 10.61 10.42 -28.12
N ALA A 106 10.73 9.09 -28.16
CA ALA A 106 11.18 8.38 -29.34
C ALA A 106 10.29 8.63 -30.58
N LEU A 107 8.97 8.73 -30.38
CA LEU A 107 8.04 9.11 -31.46
C LEU A 107 8.31 10.53 -31.97
N ALA A 108 8.44 11.51 -31.08
CA ALA A 108 8.71 12.89 -31.46
C ALA A 108 10.06 13.05 -32.18
N ASP A 109 11.08 12.30 -31.74
CA ASP A 109 12.39 12.24 -32.38
C ASP A 109 12.27 11.63 -33.78
N TYR A 110 11.48 10.55 -33.93
CA TYR A 110 11.20 9.92 -35.22
C TYR A 110 10.44 10.85 -36.19
N GLU A 111 9.39 11.53 -35.72
CA GLU A 111 8.65 12.53 -36.51
C GLU A 111 9.54 13.70 -36.95
N THR A 112 10.49 14.09 -36.09
CA THR A 112 11.47 15.13 -36.42
C THR A 112 12.46 14.64 -37.47
N ALA A 113 12.96 13.41 -37.36
CA ALA A 113 13.84 12.80 -38.35
C ALA A 113 13.14 12.66 -39.72
N ASN A 114 11.85 12.27 -39.74
CA ASN A 114 11.04 12.26 -40.97
C ASN A 114 10.99 13.64 -41.63
N ARG A 115 10.66 14.70 -40.88
CA ARG A 115 10.61 16.07 -41.42
C ARG A 115 11.97 16.55 -41.93
N ASN A 116 13.06 16.14 -41.30
CA ASN A 116 14.41 16.50 -41.74
C ASN A 116 14.79 15.76 -43.03
N LEU A 117 14.41 14.49 -43.15
CA LEU A 117 14.57 13.71 -44.38
C LEU A 117 13.81 14.34 -45.55
N ASP A 118 12.56 14.76 -45.34
CA ASP A 118 11.77 15.44 -46.38
C ASP A 118 12.46 16.73 -46.87
N LYS A 119 13.04 17.51 -45.95
CA LYS A 119 13.82 18.72 -46.29
C LYS A 119 15.10 18.39 -47.04
N ALA A 120 15.83 17.33 -46.65
CA ALA A 120 17.05 16.89 -47.32
C ALA A 120 16.74 16.44 -48.77
N ARG A 121 15.67 15.67 -48.95
CA ARG A 121 15.16 15.26 -50.26
C ARG A 121 14.77 16.44 -51.13
N ALA A 122 14.03 17.41 -50.59
CA ALA A 122 13.63 18.62 -51.32
C ALA A 122 14.83 19.48 -51.77
N ARG A 123 15.94 19.46 -51.02
CA ARG A 123 17.18 20.18 -51.34
C ARG A 123 18.18 19.35 -52.14
N MET A 124 17.90 18.07 -52.36
CA MET A 124 18.81 17.07 -52.96
C MET A 124 20.21 17.07 -52.31
N LYS A 125 20.26 17.31 -51.00
CA LYS A 125 21.52 17.45 -50.23
C LYS A 125 21.43 16.68 -48.92
N ASP A 126 22.52 15.99 -48.57
CA ASP A 126 22.67 15.23 -47.32
C ASP A 126 21.59 14.13 -47.13
N VAL A 127 21.02 13.63 -48.23
CA VAL A 127 19.87 12.70 -48.22
C VAL A 127 20.21 11.41 -47.49
N GLN A 128 21.34 10.77 -47.82
CA GLN A 128 21.74 9.50 -47.21
C GLN A 128 21.87 9.62 -45.68
N THR A 129 22.54 10.67 -45.19
CA THR A 129 22.70 10.91 -43.75
C THR A 129 21.36 11.11 -43.05
N ALA A 130 20.40 11.79 -43.70
CA ALA A 130 19.06 11.97 -43.15
C ALA A 130 18.25 10.67 -43.16
N GLU A 131 18.43 9.80 -44.16
CA GLU A 131 17.82 8.47 -44.23
C GLU A 131 18.33 7.54 -43.13
N ASP A 132 19.65 7.52 -42.89
CA ASP A 132 20.26 6.72 -41.82
C ASP A 132 19.75 7.18 -40.44
N ALA A 133 19.68 8.49 -40.21
CA ALA A 133 19.16 9.07 -38.97
C ALA A 133 17.67 8.75 -38.74
N GLN A 134 16.86 8.81 -39.80
CA GLN A 134 15.44 8.43 -39.74
C GLN A 134 15.26 6.94 -39.45
N THR A 135 16.07 6.09 -40.08
CA THR A 135 16.03 4.64 -39.90
C THR A 135 16.35 4.28 -38.44
N ALA A 136 17.43 4.85 -37.89
CA ALA A 136 17.81 4.65 -36.49
C ALA A 136 16.72 5.13 -35.51
N ALA A 137 16.10 6.30 -35.77
CA ALA A 137 15.01 6.80 -34.93
C ALA A 137 13.76 5.91 -34.99
N ASN A 138 13.43 5.38 -36.18
CA ASN A 138 12.32 4.45 -36.39
C ASN A 138 12.53 3.14 -35.63
N GLU A 139 13.72 2.54 -35.75
CA GLU A 139 14.07 1.29 -35.06
C GLU A 139 13.98 1.45 -33.53
N ARG A 140 14.50 2.56 -33.00
CA ARG A 140 14.39 2.89 -31.58
C ARG A 140 12.93 3.03 -31.14
N PHE A 141 12.10 3.74 -31.91
CA PHE A 141 10.68 3.89 -31.61
C PHE A 141 9.93 2.55 -31.64
N LYS A 142 10.20 1.70 -32.63
CA LYS A 142 9.61 0.36 -32.76
C LYS A 142 10.00 -0.53 -31.58
N SER A 143 11.28 -0.57 -31.23
CA SER A 143 11.79 -1.35 -30.09
C SER A 143 11.09 -0.97 -28.79
N ILE A 144 11.05 0.33 -28.45
CA ILE A 144 10.38 0.81 -27.23
C ILE A 144 8.87 0.53 -27.29
N SER A 145 8.25 0.65 -28.46
CA SER A 145 6.81 0.39 -28.62
C SER A 145 6.45 -1.07 -28.37
N GLU A 146 7.28 -2.01 -28.82
CA GLU A 146 7.07 -3.44 -28.57
C GLU A 146 7.23 -3.76 -27.08
N SER A 147 8.30 -3.28 -26.44
CA SER A 147 8.48 -3.44 -24.99
C SER A 147 7.32 -2.83 -24.19
N ALA A 148 6.86 -1.64 -24.57
CA ALA A 148 5.73 -1.00 -23.91
C ALA A 148 4.41 -1.78 -24.09
N LYS A 149 4.19 -2.41 -25.24
CA LYS A 149 3.00 -3.22 -25.48
C LYS A 149 3.02 -4.46 -24.58
N LEU A 150 4.12 -5.20 -24.55
CA LEU A 150 4.27 -6.40 -23.73
C LEU A 150 4.11 -6.10 -22.25
N GLU A 151 4.82 -5.08 -21.74
CA GLU A 151 4.77 -4.69 -20.33
C GLU A 151 3.36 -4.28 -19.91
N LEU A 152 2.63 -3.54 -20.75
CA LEU A 152 1.29 -3.06 -20.40
C LEU A 152 0.23 -4.16 -20.44
N GLU A 153 0.38 -5.18 -21.28
CA GLU A 153 -0.51 -6.35 -21.26
C GLU A 153 -0.27 -7.20 -20.02
N ASP A 154 1.01 -7.46 -19.68
CA ASP A 154 1.36 -8.21 -18.48
C ASP A 154 0.95 -7.46 -17.19
N PHE A 155 1.17 -6.14 -17.16
CA PHE A 155 0.73 -5.27 -16.06
C PHE A 155 -0.77 -5.41 -15.78
N LYS A 156 -1.63 -5.41 -16.80
CA LYS A 156 -3.08 -5.53 -16.62
C LYS A 156 -3.45 -6.82 -15.90
N VAL A 157 -2.84 -7.94 -16.31
CA VAL A 157 -3.12 -9.28 -15.77
C VAL A 157 -2.59 -9.38 -14.34
N ARG A 158 -1.32 -9.05 -14.12
CA ARG A 158 -0.69 -9.07 -12.79
C ARG A 158 -1.46 -8.22 -11.81
N ARG A 159 -1.77 -6.97 -12.18
CA ARG A 159 -2.49 -6.02 -11.33
C ARG A 159 -3.79 -6.62 -10.81
N ILE A 160 -4.65 -7.12 -11.69
CA ILE A 160 -5.96 -7.63 -11.25
C ILE A 160 -5.78 -8.83 -10.33
N LYS A 161 -4.93 -9.78 -10.70
CA LYS A 161 -4.74 -11.02 -9.95
C LYS A 161 -4.22 -10.79 -8.53
N TYR A 162 -3.13 -10.06 -8.37
CA TYR A 162 -2.49 -9.89 -7.06
C TYR A 162 -3.26 -8.91 -6.17
N PHE A 163 -3.77 -7.82 -6.74
CA PHE A 163 -4.56 -6.85 -5.97
C PHE A 163 -5.85 -7.49 -5.45
N HIS A 164 -6.55 -8.25 -6.28
CA HIS A 164 -7.73 -9.00 -5.84
C HIS A 164 -7.39 -9.99 -4.73
N LYS A 165 -6.36 -10.81 -4.90
CA LYS A 165 -5.93 -11.77 -3.88
C LYS A 165 -5.63 -11.08 -2.54
N ASN A 166 -4.85 -10.00 -2.56
CA ASN A 166 -4.46 -9.32 -1.33
C ASN A 166 -5.64 -8.63 -0.63
N LEU A 167 -6.61 -8.09 -1.38
CA LEU A 167 -7.83 -7.54 -0.79
C LEU A 167 -8.74 -8.61 -0.18
N VAL A 168 -8.86 -9.77 -0.82
CA VAL A 168 -9.61 -10.91 -0.26
C VAL A 168 -8.94 -11.42 1.01
N ASP A 169 -7.63 -11.70 0.95
CA ASP A 169 -6.84 -12.12 2.11
C ASP A 169 -6.98 -11.10 3.27
N LEU A 170 -6.94 -9.79 2.96
CA LEU A 170 -7.12 -8.73 3.96
C LEU A 170 -8.51 -8.75 4.59
N ALA A 171 -9.57 -8.88 3.78
CA ALA A 171 -10.94 -8.91 4.29
C ALA A 171 -11.16 -10.09 5.24
N GLU A 172 -10.59 -11.26 4.93
CA GLU A 172 -10.62 -12.43 5.80
C GLU A 172 -9.90 -12.18 7.13
N LEU A 173 -8.74 -11.52 7.09
CA LEU A 173 -7.99 -11.13 8.29
C LEU A 173 -8.75 -10.11 9.13
N GLU A 174 -9.36 -9.09 8.53
CA GLU A 174 -10.17 -8.10 9.24
C GLU A 174 -11.36 -8.74 9.97
N VAL A 175 -12.05 -9.70 9.33
CA VAL A 175 -13.12 -10.46 9.98
C VAL A 175 -12.58 -11.27 11.16
N LYS A 176 -11.41 -11.88 11.02
CA LYS A 176 -10.77 -12.64 12.11
C LYS A 176 -10.40 -11.74 13.28
N HIS A 177 -9.79 -10.58 13.02
CA HIS A 177 -9.42 -9.62 14.05
C HIS A 177 -10.65 -9.08 14.78
N ALA A 178 -11.70 -8.71 14.04
CA ALA A 178 -12.96 -8.25 14.64
C ALA A 178 -13.58 -9.33 15.56
N LYS A 179 -13.56 -10.61 15.16
CA LYS A 179 -14.03 -11.71 16.01
C LYS A 179 -13.21 -11.82 17.30
N SER A 180 -11.87 -11.76 17.22
CA SER A 180 -11.00 -11.80 18.40
C SER A 180 -11.23 -10.61 19.34
N GLN A 181 -11.45 -9.41 18.80
CA GLN A 181 -11.79 -8.22 19.60
C GLN A 181 -13.13 -8.40 20.32
N ILE A 182 -14.17 -8.86 19.61
CA ILE A 182 -15.50 -9.12 20.18
C ILE A 182 -15.42 -10.15 21.30
N GLU A 183 -14.68 -11.24 21.10
CA GLU A 183 -14.51 -12.30 22.09
C GLU A 183 -13.81 -11.77 23.36
N LEU A 184 -12.72 -11.02 23.19
CA LEU A 184 -12.01 -10.38 24.30
C LEU A 184 -12.95 -9.47 25.09
N ILE A 185 -13.65 -8.55 24.41
CA ILE A 185 -14.59 -7.61 25.04
C ILE A 185 -15.69 -8.37 25.79
N LYS A 186 -16.29 -9.40 25.19
CA LYS A 186 -17.33 -10.21 25.85
C LYS A 186 -16.81 -10.89 27.10
N SER A 187 -15.63 -11.51 27.03
CA SER A 187 -15.03 -12.20 28.17
C SER A 187 -14.69 -11.23 29.32
N SER A 188 -14.16 -10.05 29.01
CA SER A 188 -13.85 -9.01 29.98
C SER A 188 -15.12 -8.44 30.61
N LEU A 189 -16.19 -8.22 29.83
CA LEU A 189 -17.48 -7.77 30.36
C LEU A 189 -18.12 -8.80 31.30
N MET A 190 -17.99 -10.09 31.01
CA MET A 190 -18.48 -11.14 31.92
C MET A 190 -17.74 -11.11 33.25
N ARG A 191 -16.40 -10.95 33.23
CA ARG A 191 -15.60 -10.83 34.45
C ARG A 191 -15.92 -9.56 35.23
N LEU A 192 -16.11 -8.44 34.54
CA LEU A 192 -16.44 -7.15 35.17
C LEU A 192 -17.73 -7.24 36.00
N LYS A 193 -18.74 -7.97 35.53
CA LYS A 193 -20.01 -8.18 36.25
C LYS A 193 -19.86 -8.95 37.57
N LEU A 194 -18.76 -9.68 37.75
CA LEU A 194 -18.48 -10.44 38.97
C LEU A 194 -17.78 -9.58 40.04
N ILE A 195 -17.27 -8.40 39.67
CA ILE A 195 -16.57 -7.51 40.59
C ILE A 195 -17.62 -6.68 41.34
N ASN A 196 -17.78 -6.96 42.63
CA ASN A 196 -18.71 -6.23 43.49
C ASN A 196 -18.03 -4.97 44.04
N ILE A 197 -18.28 -3.81 43.43
CA ILE A 197 -17.79 -2.52 43.93
C ILE A 197 -18.75 -2.05 45.03
N PRO A 198 -18.35 -1.98 46.31
CA PRO A 198 -19.19 -1.39 47.33
C PRO A 198 -19.40 0.08 47.00
N VAL A 199 -20.67 0.48 46.85
CA VAL A 199 -21.10 1.88 46.65
C VAL A 199 -21.08 2.62 47.99
#